data_AF-A0A9E5P6L7-F1
#
_entry.id   AF-A0A9E5P6L7-F1
#
_cell.length_a   1.000
_cell.length_b   1.000
_cell.length_c   1.000
_cell.angle_alpha   90.00
_cell.angle_beta   90.00
_cell.angle_gamma   90.00
#
_symmetry.space_group_name_H-M   'P 1'
#
loop_
_entity.id
_entity.type
_entity.pdbx_description
1 polymer ?
#
loop_
_entity_poly.entity_id
_entity_poly.type
_entity_poly.pdbx_seq_one_letter_code
_entity_poly.pdbx_strand_id
1 'polypeptide(L)'
;MKQIRCPLNGLRNIDEFVYGGEYHPVTETADTDSRQWARQVFFHRNPAGLVIEWWCHAPSSYWFLAERDTRSNEMLRTFTLEAFLAMKDAAQ
;
A
#
# COMPACT_ATOMS: atom_id res chain seq x y z
N MET A 1 -1.68 -20.72 -7.15
CA MET A 1 -2.18 -19.67 -6.25
C MET A 1 -1.09 -18.62 -6.08
N LYS A 2 -1.42 -17.32 -6.08
CA LYS A 2 -0.40 -16.27 -5.89
C LYS A 2 0.07 -16.25 -4.45
N GLN A 3 1.32 -15.84 -4.23
CA GLN A 3 1.89 -15.73 -2.89
C GLN A 3 2.31 -14.29 -2.62
N ILE A 4 2.15 -13.85 -1.38
CA ILE A 4 2.64 -12.56 -0.88
C ILE A 4 3.61 -12.83 0.25
N ARG A 5 4.75 -12.13 0.24
CA ARG A 5 5.73 -12.18 1.33
C ARG A 5 5.34 -11.19 2.42
N CYS A 6 4.62 -11.63 3.45
CA CYS A 6 4.33 -10.80 4.61
C CYS A 6 5.63 -10.50 5.38
N PRO A 7 5.94 -9.24 5.73
CA PRO A 7 7.12 -8.91 6.52
C PRO A 7 7.17 -9.62 7.88
N LEU A 8 6.00 -9.88 8.48
CA LEU A 8 5.89 -10.59 9.76
C LEU A 8 5.85 -12.12 9.58
N ASN A 9 5.11 -12.62 8.59
CA ASN A 9 4.73 -14.04 8.51
C ASN A 9 5.43 -14.83 7.39
N GLY A 10 6.30 -14.18 6.61
CA GLY A 10 6.97 -14.77 5.45
C GLY A 10 6.04 -14.99 4.26
N LEU A 11 6.41 -15.94 3.39
CA LEU A 11 5.65 -16.23 2.17
C LEU A 11 4.36 -16.98 2.50
N ARG A 12 3.23 -16.43 2.08
CA ARG A 12 1.88 -16.94 2.38
C ARG A 12 0.99 -16.88 1.16
N ASN A 13 -0.12 -17.61 1.20
CA ASN A 13 -1.08 -17.61 0.10
C ASN A 13 -1.86 -16.27 0.08
N ILE A 14 -2.08 -15.70 -1.10
CA ILE A 14 -2.77 -14.40 -1.24
C ILE A 14 -4.16 -14.37 -0.61
N ASP A 15 -4.83 -15.53 -0.54
CA ASP A 15 -6.17 -15.66 0.04
C ASP A 15 -6.19 -15.39 1.56
N GLU A 16 -5.03 -15.40 2.24
CA GLU A 16 -4.91 -15.01 3.65
C GLU A 16 -4.95 -13.48 3.85
N PHE A 17 -4.98 -12.70 2.76
CA PHE A 17 -4.80 -11.25 2.80
C PHE A 17 -6.00 -10.45 2.30
N VAL A 18 -6.19 -9.27 2.90
CA VAL A 18 -7.19 -8.28 2.50
C VAL A 18 -6.49 -7.08 1.87
N TYR A 19 -6.98 -6.66 0.70
CA TYR A 19 -6.50 -5.46 0.02
C TYR A 19 -7.01 -4.19 0.72
N GLY A 20 -6.11 -3.23 0.94
CA GLY A 20 -6.35 -2.00 1.68
C GLY A 20 -6.37 -0.70 0.86
N GLY A 21 -6.17 -0.78 -0.46
CA GLY A 21 -6.10 0.41 -1.31
C GLY A 21 -4.69 0.94 -1.55
N GLU A 22 -4.60 1.96 -2.41
CA GLU A 22 -3.36 2.66 -2.73
C GLU A 22 -2.83 3.39 -1.47
N TYR A 23 -1.52 3.44 -1.30
CA TYR A 23 -0.90 4.26 -0.25
C TYR A 23 -1.03 5.74 -0.62
N HIS A 24 -1.71 6.50 0.24
CA HIS A 24 -1.80 7.94 0.15
C HIS A 24 -0.99 8.57 1.29
N PRO A 25 0.05 9.39 1.00
CA PRO A 25 0.66 10.20 2.04
C PRO A 25 -0.39 11.18 2.58
N VAL A 26 -0.48 11.26 3.91
CA VAL A 26 -1.35 12.24 4.56
C VAL A 26 -0.71 13.61 4.40
N THR A 27 -1.39 14.53 3.74
CA THR A 27 -1.04 15.96 3.74
C THR A 27 -1.68 16.63 4.95
N GLU A 28 -1.00 17.59 5.59
CA GLU A 28 -1.62 18.38 6.65
C GLU A 28 -2.88 19.09 6.13
N THR A 29 -4.02 18.86 6.78
CA THR A 29 -5.34 19.29 6.30
C THR A 29 -5.98 20.38 7.16
N ALA A 30 -5.20 21.08 7.99
CA ALA A 30 -5.75 21.99 9.00
C ALA A 30 -6.59 23.15 8.40
N ASP A 31 -6.38 23.50 7.12
CA ASP A 31 -7.06 24.61 6.43
C ASP A 31 -7.56 24.24 5.01
N THR A 32 -7.91 22.98 4.79
CA THR A 32 -8.27 22.46 3.46
C THR A 32 -9.76 22.68 3.15
N ASP A 33 -10.09 23.35 2.03
CA ASP A 33 -11.49 23.46 1.56
C ASP A 33 -12.09 22.08 1.24
N SER A 34 -13.42 21.95 1.35
CA SER A 34 -14.20 20.72 1.16
C SER A 34 -13.85 19.96 -0.13
N ARG A 35 -13.53 20.69 -1.21
CA ARG A 35 -13.12 20.06 -2.47
C ARG A 35 -11.77 19.36 -2.38
N GLN A 36 -10.80 19.98 -1.72
CA GLN A 36 -9.49 19.39 -1.51
C GLN A 36 -9.58 18.22 -0.51
N TRP A 37 -10.42 18.34 0.53
CA TRP A 37 -10.71 17.23 1.44
C TRP A 37 -11.32 16.03 0.72
N ALA A 38 -12.31 16.26 -0.15
CA ALA A 38 -12.90 15.20 -0.97
C ALA A 38 -11.87 14.51 -1.87
N ARG A 39 -10.90 15.25 -2.42
CA ARG A 39 -9.79 14.65 -3.18
C ARG A 39 -8.92 13.76 -2.29
N GLN A 40 -8.57 14.20 -1.08
CA GLN A 40 -7.76 13.41 -0.16
C GLN A 40 -8.44 12.10 0.26
N VAL A 41 -9.76 12.15 0.50
CA VAL A 41 -10.50 11.00 1.05
C VAL A 41 -10.97 10.02 -0.03
N PHE A 42 -11.38 10.51 -1.20
CA PHE A 42 -12.08 9.68 -2.20
C PHE A 42 -11.28 9.41 -3.48
N PHE A 43 -10.28 10.22 -3.83
CA PHE A 43 -9.62 10.12 -5.13
C PHE A 43 -8.36 9.26 -5.05
N HIS A 44 -8.27 8.29 -5.96
CA HIS A 44 -7.12 7.42 -6.15
C HIS A 44 -6.44 7.73 -7.48
N ARG A 45 -5.12 7.50 -7.61
CA ARG A 45 -4.45 7.71 -8.90
C ARG A 45 -4.79 6.60 -9.89
N ASN A 46 -4.99 5.38 -9.39
CA ASN A 46 -5.33 4.19 -10.16
C ASN A 46 -4.45 3.99 -11.41
N PRO A 47 -3.11 3.99 -11.29
CA PRO A 47 -2.23 3.85 -12.45
C PRO A 47 -2.23 2.41 -12.97
N ALA A 48 -2.14 2.27 -14.29
CA ALA A 48 -1.86 0.99 -14.95
C ALA A 48 -0.34 0.75 -14.96
N GLY A 49 0.17 0.05 -13.95
CA GLY A 49 1.60 -0.18 -13.73
C GLY A 49 1.91 -0.34 -12.25
N LEU A 50 3.07 0.17 -11.81
CA LEU A 50 3.53 0.06 -10.43
C LEU A 50 2.65 0.88 -9.47
N VAL A 51 2.17 0.23 -8.41
CA VAL A 51 1.39 0.81 -7.33
C VAL A 51 1.98 0.40 -5.99
N ILE A 52 2.08 1.36 -5.06
CA ILE A 52 2.28 1.07 -3.63
C ILE A 52 0.91 1.00 -2.97
N GLU A 53 0.63 -0.11 -2.31
CA GLU A 53 -0.70 -0.42 -1.77
C GLU A 53 -0.63 -1.12 -0.42
N TRP A 54 -1.68 -0.96 0.37
CA TRP A 54 -1.86 -1.60 1.67
C TRP A 54 -2.39 -3.02 1.53
N TRP A 55 -1.84 -3.92 2.35
CA TRP A 55 -2.33 -5.28 2.52
C TRP A 55 -2.38 -5.64 4.00
N CYS A 56 -3.41 -6.37 4.40
CA CYS A 56 -3.56 -6.90 5.75
C CYS A 56 -3.50 -8.42 5.71
N HIS A 57 -2.59 -9.02 6.47
CA HIS A 57 -2.64 -10.46 6.75
C HIS A 57 -3.75 -10.71 7.78
N ALA A 58 -4.91 -11.19 7.33
CA ALA A 58 -6.11 -11.29 8.16
C ALA A 58 -5.91 -12.13 9.44
N PRO A 59 -5.23 -13.30 9.41
CA PRO A 59 -5.04 -14.12 10.61
C PRO A 59 -4.23 -13.43 11.72
N SER A 60 -3.31 -12.53 11.38
CA SER A 60 -2.48 -11.81 12.36
C SER A 60 -2.85 -10.33 12.51
N SER A 61 -3.86 -9.85 11.77
CA SER A 61 -4.23 -8.43 11.70
C SER A 61 -3.04 -7.49 11.43
N TYR A 62 -2.06 -7.96 10.63
CA TYR A 62 -0.84 -7.22 10.38
C TYR A 62 -0.91 -6.47 9.05
N TRP A 63 -0.81 -5.15 9.12
CA TRP A 63 -0.81 -4.25 7.97
C TRP A 63 0.60 -3.97 7.48
N PHE A 64 0.79 -3.99 6.16
CA PHE A 64 2.05 -3.69 5.51
C PHE A 64 1.82 -3.12 4.11
N LEU A 65 2.87 -2.57 3.51
CA LEU A 65 2.84 -2.03 2.17
C LEU A 65 3.44 -3.02 1.17
N ALA A 66 2.93 -2.99 -0.05
CA ALA A 66 3.45 -3.80 -1.13
C ALA A 66 3.54 -2.99 -2.43
N GLU A 67 4.57 -3.26 -3.22
CA GLU A 67 4.74 -2.74 -4.57
C GLU A 67 4.28 -3.81 -5.56
N ARG A 68 3.22 -3.51 -6.29
CA ARG A 68 2.61 -4.42 -7.27
C ARG A 68 2.55 -3.77 -8.64
N ASP A 69 2.91 -4.51 -9.68
CA ASP A 69 2.54 -4.14 -11.05
C ASP A 69 1.10 -4.56 -11.29
N THR A 70 0.19 -3.61 -11.48
CA THR A 70 -1.24 -3.88 -11.69
C THR A 70 -1.55 -4.49 -13.06
N ARG A 71 -0.63 -4.42 -14.02
CA ARG A 71 -0.80 -4.99 -15.37
C ARG A 71 -0.52 -6.48 -15.40
N SER A 72 0.57 -6.91 -14.77
CA SER A 72 0.93 -8.34 -14.62
C SER A 72 0.32 -8.96 -13.37
N ASN A 73 -0.15 -8.12 -12.45
CA ASN A 73 -0.59 -8.47 -11.12
C ASN A 73 0.53 -9.15 -10.29
N GLU A 74 1.80 -8.82 -10.57
CA GLU A 74 2.98 -9.36 -9.90
C GLU A 74 3.33 -8.53 -8.67
N MET A 75 3.55 -9.21 -7.54
CA MET A 75 4.02 -8.58 -6.31
C MET A 75 5.55 -8.53 -6.32
N LEU A 76 6.11 -7.34 -6.43
CA LEU A 76 7.55 -7.13 -6.61
C LEU A 76 8.26 -7.06 -5.26
N ARG A 77 7.74 -6.24 -4.34
CA ARG A 77 8.35 -5.98 -3.03
C ARG A 77 7.29 -5.76 -1.95
N THR A 78 7.67 -5.97 -0.71
CA THR A 78 6.84 -5.76 0.49
C THR A 78 7.64 -5.07 1.57
N PHE A 79 7.01 -4.18 2.33
CA PHE A 79 7.67 -3.30 3.28
C PHE A 79 6.88 -3.21 4.57
N THR A 80 7.59 -3.10 5.70
CA THR A 80 7.01 -2.43 6.86
C THR A 80 6.79 -0.95 6.51
N LEU A 81 5.86 -0.27 7.19
CA LEU A 81 5.66 1.17 6.97
C LEU A 81 6.97 1.95 7.18
N GLU A 82 7.68 1.64 8.27
CA GLU A 82 8.96 2.28 8.60
C GLU A 82 10.01 2.10 7.49
N ALA A 83 10.18 0.88 6.99
CA ALA A 83 11.15 0.60 5.91
C ALA A 83 10.77 1.31 4.61
N PHE A 84 9.46 1.41 4.31
CA PHE A 84 8.99 2.14 3.13
C PHE A 84 9.26 3.64 3.23
N LEU A 85 8.98 4.25 4.38
CA LEU A 85 9.21 5.67 4.61
C LEU A 85 10.71 6.00 4.55
N ALA A 86 11.56 5.20 5.21
CA ALA A 86 13.01 5.37 5.16
C ALA A 86 13.57 5.26 3.72
N MET A 87 13.06 4.31 2.92
CA MET A 87 13.43 4.19 1.51
C MET A 87 12.99 5.41 0.70
N LYS A 88 11.78 5.93 0.94
CA LYS A 88 11.23 7.08 0.22
C LYS A 88 12.03 8.36 0.52
N ASP A 89 12.39 8.58 1.78
CA ASP A 89 13.17 9.75 2.20
C ASP A 89 14.58 9.74 1.60
N ALA A 90 15.21 8.57 1.48
CA ALA A 90 16.53 8.41 0.86
C ALA A 90 16.54 8.61 -0.67
N ALA A 91 15.37 8.58 -1.31
CA ALA A 91 15.21 8.75 -2.76
C ALA A 91 14.84 10.17 -3.19
N GLN A 92 14.63 11.10 -2.23
CA GLN A 92 14.39 12.53 -2.46
C GLN A 92 15.70 13.33 -2.40
#